data_AF-D8TJ85-F1
#
_entry.id   AF-D8TJ85-F1
#
_cell.length_a   1.000
_cell.length_b   1.000
_cell.length_c   1.000
_cell.angle_alpha   90.00
_cell.angle_beta   90.00
_cell.angle_gamma   90.00
#
_symmetry.space_group_name_H-M   'P 1'
#
loop_
_entity.id
_entity.type
_entity.pdbx_description
1 polymer ?
#
loop_
_entity_poly.entity_id
_entity_poly.type
_entity_poly.pdbx_seq_one_letter_code
_entity_poly.pdbx_strand_id
1 'polypeptide(L)'
;MGPYISAPVPPTAQQAQYNFTGYYAGGMFYPTAPYGAAGPADKAQTKQMLTEAVRKQIDYYFSVDNLCKDIFLRSKMDDNGWIPLAVVANFNRVRILTLDWTLIVDAIADSPVVEVSSDSTMLRARGNWDRWVL
;
A
#
# COMPACT_ATOMS: atom_id res chain seq x y z
N MET A 1 -10.69 -65.20 -19.05
CA MET A 1 -12.07 -65.17 -19.59
C MET A 1 -12.94 -64.43 -18.58
N GLY A 2 -13.40 -63.22 -18.92
CA GLY A 2 -14.23 -62.35 -18.08
C GLY A 2 -13.61 -60.94 -17.89
N PRO A 3 -14.09 -59.89 -18.59
CA PRO A 3 -13.48 -58.56 -18.60
C PRO A 3 -14.09 -57.63 -17.53
N TYR A 4 -13.24 -56.89 -16.82
CA TYR A 4 -13.70 -55.74 -16.02
C TYR A 4 -14.02 -54.58 -16.97
N ILE A 5 -15.29 -54.22 -16.96
CA ILE A 5 -15.90 -53.10 -17.69
C ILE A 5 -15.49 -51.77 -17.03
N SER A 6 -14.63 -51.00 -17.71
CA SER A 6 -14.32 -49.60 -17.35
C SER A 6 -15.55 -48.72 -17.58
N ALA A 7 -15.96 -47.97 -16.55
CA ALA A 7 -16.97 -46.94 -16.68
C ALA A 7 -16.47 -45.78 -17.56
N PRO A 8 -17.34 -45.16 -18.38
CA PRO A 8 -16.96 -44.10 -19.29
C PRO A 8 -16.65 -42.78 -18.55
N VAL A 9 -15.55 -42.15 -18.93
CA VAL A 9 -15.18 -40.77 -18.58
C VAL A 9 -16.19 -39.77 -19.14
N PRO A 10 -16.60 -38.72 -18.39
CA PRO A 10 -17.48 -37.67 -18.90
C PRO A 10 -16.74 -36.77 -19.91
N PRO A 11 -17.37 -36.39 -21.04
CA PRO A 11 -16.75 -35.56 -22.06
C PRO A 11 -16.86 -34.05 -21.76
N THR A 12 -15.70 -33.40 -21.77
CA THR A 12 -15.41 -32.04 -22.25
C THR A 12 -16.16 -30.83 -21.67
N ALA A 13 -15.48 -30.08 -20.78
CA ALA A 13 -15.46 -28.63 -20.83
C ALA A 13 -14.01 -28.17 -21.03
N GLN A 14 -13.73 -27.70 -22.25
CA GLN A 14 -12.64 -26.83 -22.71
C GLN A 14 -11.25 -26.95 -22.07
N GLN A 15 -10.32 -27.40 -22.90
CA GLN A 15 -8.87 -27.45 -22.69
C GLN A 15 -8.32 -26.07 -22.27
N ALA A 16 -8.10 -25.86 -20.97
CA ALA A 16 -7.11 -24.90 -20.52
C ALA A 16 -5.77 -25.65 -20.51
N GLN A 17 -5.02 -25.53 -21.61
CA GLN A 17 -3.67 -26.06 -21.76
C GLN A 17 -2.74 -25.32 -20.79
N TYR A 18 -2.75 -25.69 -19.51
CA TYR A 18 -1.77 -25.22 -18.54
C TYR A 18 -0.45 -25.91 -18.83
N ASN A 19 0.41 -25.23 -19.59
CA ASN A 19 1.75 -25.68 -19.92
C ASN A 19 2.63 -25.56 -18.65
N PHE A 20 2.51 -26.52 -17.73
CA PHE A 20 3.35 -26.56 -16.53
C PHE A 20 4.68 -27.22 -16.86
N THR A 21 5.68 -26.40 -17.20
CA THR A 21 7.07 -26.84 -17.27
C THR A 21 7.51 -27.24 -15.86
N GLY A 22 7.82 -28.51 -15.67
CA GLY A 22 8.33 -29.07 -14.43
C GLY A 22 9.19 -30.29 -14.76
N TYR A 23 10.17 -30.59 -13.92
CA TYR A 23 11.05 -31.74 -14.12
C TYR A 23 10.84 -32.76 -12.99
N TYR A 24 11.01 -34.04 -13.33
CA TYR A 24 10.94 -35.14 -12.37
C TYR A 24 12.34 -35.38 -11.80
N ALA A 25 12.45 -35.46 -10.47
CA ALA A 25 13.67 -35.88 -9.80
C ALA A 25 13.31 -36.82 -8.65
N GLY A 26 13.89 -38.04 -8.63
CA GLY A 26 13.66 -39.02 -7.56
C GLY A 26 12.20 -39.49 -7.40
N GLY A 27 11.38 -39.45 -8.46
CA GLY A 27 9.96 -39.82 -8.41
C GLY A 27 9.02 -38.72 -7.93
N MET A 28 9.54 -37.52 -7.65
CA MET A 28 8.76 -36.35 -7.23
C MET A 28 8.68 -35.33 -8.38
N PHE A 29 7.49 -34.78 -8.62
CA PHE A 29 7.28 -33.73 -9.63
C PHE A 29 7.61 -32.37 -9.02
N TYR A 30 8.61 -31.68 -9.56
CA TYR A 30 8.97 -30.32 -9.17
C TYR A 30 8.44 -29.32 -10.21
N PRO A 31 7.32 -28.64 -9.92
CA PRO A 31 6.86 -27.54 -10.76
C PRO A 31 7.89 -26.40 -10.72
N THR A 32 8.46 -26.04 -11.87
CA THR A 32 9.28 -24.82 -11.95
C THR A 32 8.32 -23.65 -12.08
N ALA A 33 7.98 -23.02 -10.95
CA ALA A 33 7.31 -21.72 -11.00
C ALA A 33 8.24 -20.73 -11.73
N PRO A 34 7.74 -19.95 -12.70
CA PRO A 34 8.54 -18.90 -13.31
C PRO A 34 8.96 -17.92 -12.20
N TYR A 35 10.26 -17.81 -11.98
CA TYR A 35 10.87 -16.79 -11.12
C TYR A 35 10.31 -15.42 -11.53
N GLY A 36 9.41 -14.85 -10.72
CA GLY A 36 8.85 -13.51 -10.96
C GLY A 36 7.34 -13.36 -10.74
N ALA A 37 6.57 -14.44 -10.60
CA ALA A 37 5.14 -14.33 -10.28
C ALA A 37 4.93 -14.23 -8.76
N ALA A 38 5.22 -13.05 -8.17
CA ALA A 38 4.79 -12.74 -6.81
C ALA A 38 3.26 -12.89 -6.72
N GLY A 39 2.79 -13.69 -5.75
CA GLY A 39 1.37 -13.95 -5.58
C GLY A 39 0.61 -12.68 -5.20
N PRO A 40 -0.73 -12.66 -5.35
CA PRO A 40 -1.55 -11.52 -4.90
C PRO A 40 -1.36 -11.22 -3.39
N ALA A 41 -1.00 -12.21 -2.58
CA ALA A 41 -0.66 -12.04 -1.16
C ALA A 41 0.62 -11.22 -0.94
N ASP A 42 1.68 -11.48 -1.72
CA ASP A 42 2.96 -10.76 -1.61
C ASP A 42 2.82 -9.28 -1.99
N LYS A 43 1.98 -8.99 -2.99
CA LYS A 43 1.68 -7.61 -3.43
C LYS A 43 0.84 -6.85 -2.40
N ALA A 44 -0.16 -7.51 -1.80
CA ALA A 44 -0.99 -6.91 -0.77
C ALA A 44 -0.17 -6.57 0.50
N GLN A 45 0.71 -7.47 0.92
CA GLN A 45 1.60 -7.25 2.06
C GLN A 45 2.57 -6.09 1.78
N THR A 46 3.14 -6.02 0.58
CA THR A 46 4.01 -4.90 0.18
C THR A 46 3.25 -3.56 0.19
N LYS A 47 2.00 -3.53 -0.27
CA LYS A 47 1.15 -2.32 -0.23
C LYS A 47 0.89 -1.87 1.21
N GLN A 48 0.56 -2.80 2.11
CA GLN A 48 0.34 -2.48 3.53
C GLN A 48 1.59 -1.90 4.18
N MET A 49 2.75 -2.53 3.97
CA MET A 49 4.03 -2.03 4.47
C MET A 49 4.34 -0.62 3.94
N LEU A 50 4.04 -0.34 2.67
CA LEU A 50 4.22 0.98 2.09
C LEU A 50 3.29 2.02 2.71
N THR A 51 2.02 1.65 2.91
CA THR A 51 0.99 2.50 3.54
C THR A 51 1.41 2.88 4.96
N GLU A 52 1.90 1.92 5.75
CA GLU A 52 2.43 2.19 7.09
C GLU A 52 3.69 3.07 7.06
N ALA A 53 4.58 2.87 6.09
CA ALA A 53 5.79 3.69 5.95
C ALA A 53 5.43 5.16 5.64
N VAL A 54 4.48 5.39 4.75
CA VAL A 54 3.97 6.73 4.41
C VAL A 54 3.33 7.38 5.64
N ARG A 55 2.47 6.65 6.35
CA ARG A 55 1.85 7.11 7.60
C ARG A 55 2.92 7.58 8.60
N LYS A 56 3.93 6.75 8.88
CA LYS A 56 5.02 7.09 9.82
C LYS A 56 5.78 8.35 9.40
N GLN A 57 6.02 8.56 8.10
CA GLN A 57 6.66 9.79 7.64
C GLN A 57 5.80 11.01 7.91
N ILE A 58 4.51 10.93 7.61
CA ILE A 58 3.57 12.04 7.82
C ILE A 58 3.44 12.32 9.32
N ASP A 59 3.24 11.30 10.15
CA ASP A 59 3.18 11.44 11.61
C ASP A 59 4.45 12.10 12.18
N TYR A 60 5.63 11.78 11.62
CA TYR A 60 6.88 12.42 12.01
C TYR A 60 6.91 13.91 11.62
N TYR A 61 6.46 14.28 10.41
CA TYR A 61 6.40 15.69 10.00
C TYR A 61 5.48 16.53 10.90
N PHE A 62 4.36 15.93 11.33
CA PHE A 62 3.39 16.54 12.24
C PHE A 62 3.67 16.26 13.73
N SER A 63 4.80 15.65 14.05
CA SER A 63 5.23 15.48 15.43
C SER A 63 5.59 16.82 16.05
N VAL A 64 5.37 16.93 17.36
CA VAL A 64 5.68 18.15 18.15
C VAL A 64 7.14 18.57 17.97
N ASP A 65 8.07 17.61 18.00
CA ASP A 65 9.50 17.86 17.82
C ASP A 65 9.86 18.45 16.46
N ASN A 66 9.21 17.98 15.38
CA ASN A 66 9.41 18.52 14.04
C ASN A 66 8.76 19.90 13.91
N LEU A 67 7.51 20.04 14.34
CA LEU A 67 6.76 21.30 14.26
C LEU A 67 7.44 22.44 15.02
N CYS A 68 8.09 22.17 16.14
CA CYS A 68 8.90 23.16 16.86
C CYS A 68 10.02 23.79 15.99
N LYS A 69 10.59 23.03 15.06
CA LYS A 69 11.78 23.40 14.28
C LYS A 69 11.46 23.76 12.84
N ASP A 70 10.40 23.18 12.29
CA ASP A 70 10.07 23.23 10.87
C ASP A 70 9.19 24.45 10.56
N ILE A 71 9.86 25.59 10.32
CA ILE A 71 9.22 26.86 9.95
C ILE A 71 8.50 26.73 8.61
N PHE A 72 8.99 25.89 7.69
CA PHE A 72 8.33 25.69 6.41
C PHE A 72 6.93 25.10 6.62
N LEU A 73 6.82 24.04 7.42
CA LEU A 73 5.51 23.42 7.68
C LEU A 73 4.55 24.41 8.34
N ARG A 74 5.03 25.18 9.32
CA ARG A 74 4.25 26.22 10.02
C ARG A 74 3.81 27.34 9.09
N SER A 75 4.68 27.81 8.19
CA SER A 75 4.33 28.83 7.19
C SER A 75 3.32 28.38 6.13
N LYS A 76 3.05 27.07 6.05
CA LYS A 76 2.05 26.49 5.15
C LYS A 76 0.72 26.21 5.85
N MET A 77 0.66 26.38 7.16
CA MET A 77 -0.59 26.32 7.90
C MET A 77 -1.39 27.60 7.69
N ASP A 78 -2.66 27.43 7.37
CA ASP A 78 -3.63 28.52 7.38
C ASP A 78 -4.07 28.86 8.83
N ASP A 79 -4.92 29.87 9.01
CA ASP A 79 -5.43 30.32 10.32
C ASP A 79 -6.08 29.19 11.14
N ASN A 80 -6.59 28.17 10.45
CA ASN A 80 -7.24 26.99 11.01
C ASN A 80 -6.32 25.75 11.09
N GLY A 81 -5.02 25.92 10.84
CA GLY A 81 -4.02 24.84 10.87
C GLY A 81 -4.06 23.89 9.67
N TRP A 82 -4.82 24.22 8.62
CA TRP A 82 -4.92 23.40 7.41
C TRP A 82 -3.72 23.62 6.49
N ILE A 83 -3.23 22.53 5.93
CA ILE A 83 -2.15 22.49 4.94
C ILE A 83 -2.67 21.70 3.73
N PRO A 84 -2.45 22.18 2.49
CA PRO A 84 -2.83 21.41 1.31
C PRO A 84 -2.07 20.07 1.28
N LEU A 85 -2.79 18.97 1.11
CA LEU A 85 -2.21 17.63 1.02
C LEU A 85 -1.20 17.53 -0.13
N ALA A 86 -1.39 18.32 -1.19
CA ALA A 86 -0.46 18.44 -2.30
C ALA A 86 0.94 18.91 -1.87
N VAL A 87 1.04 19.76 -0.84
CA VAL A 87 2.32 20.21 -0.30
C VAL A 87 3.04 19.05 0.37
N VAL A 88 2.32 18.29 1.21
CA VAL A 88 2.86 17.12 1.93
C VAL A 88 3.23 15.99 0.96
N ALA A 89 2.40 15.75 -0.05
CA ALA A 89 2.67 14.78 -1.10
C ALA A 89 3.94 15.13 -1.91
N ASN A 90 4.31 16.41 -1.97
CA ASN A 90 5.52 16.85 -2.65
C ASN A 90 6.79 16.82 -1.75
N PHE A 91 6.69 16.40 -0.48
CA PHE A 91 7.86 16.25 0.38
C PHE A 91 8.78 15.13 -0.12
N ASN A 92 10.09 15.38 -0.07
CA ASN A 92 11.08 14.46 -0.59
C ASN A 92 10.93 13.04 -0.03
N ARG A 93 10.69 12.88 1.29
CA ARG A 93 10.53 11.55 1.89
C ARG A 93 9.23 10.85 1.49
N VAL A 94 8.15 11.60 1.32
CA VAL A 94 6.86 11.04 0.86
C VAL A 94 6.97 10.61 -0.60
N ARG A 95 7.54 11.48 -1.46
CA ARG A 95 7.78 11.20 -2.89
C ARG A 95 8.66 9.99 -3.16
N ILE A 96 9.64 9.73 -2.29
CA ILE A 96 10.52 8.56 -2.40
C ILE A 96 9.74 7.27 -2.10
N LEU A 97 8.76 7.32 -1.19
CA LEU A 97 7.93 6.17 -0.84
C LEU A 97 6.85 5.92 -1.89
N THR A 98 6.08 6.97 -2.22
CA THR A 98 4.95 6.85 -3.13
C THR A 98 4.68 8.16 -3.87
N LEU A 99 4.12 8.02 -5.07
CA LEU A 99 3.53 9.12 -5.83
C LEU A 99 2.01 8.91 -6.01
N ASP A 100 1.47 7.84 -5.44
CA ASP A 100 0.06 7.49 -5.52
C ASP A 100 -0.74 8.26 -4.47
N TRP A 101 -1.61 9.15 -4.95
CA TRP A 101 -2.49 9.95 -4.10
C TRP A 101 -3.42 9.09 -3.25
N THR A 102 -3.95 8.00 -3.81
CA THR A 102 -4.91 7.15 -3.11
C THR A 102 -4.26 6.47 -1.92
N LEU A 103 -3.02 6.03 -2.06
CA LEU A 103 -2.24 5.42 -0.99
C LEU A 103 -1.92 6.43 0.11
N ILE A 104 -1.60 7.68 -0.25
CA ILE A 104 -1.36 8.73 0.74
C ILE A 104 -2.62 8.99 1.57
N VAL A 105 -3.78 9.15 0.91
CA VAL A 105 -5.08 9.38 1.57
C VAL A 105 -5.47 8.21 2.47
N ASP A 106 -5.29 6.97 2.00
CA ASP A 106 -5.56 5.75 2.77
C ASP A 106 -4.63 5.65 3.99
N ALA A 107 -3.35 6.00 3.84
CA ALA A 107 -2.37 5.97 4.92
C ALA A 107 -2.71 6.95 6.05
N ILE A 108 -3.15 8.17 5.71
CA ILE A 108 -3.45 9.24 6.66
C ILE A 108 -4.86 9.19 7.23
N ALA A 109 -5.82 8.53 6.56
CA ALA A 109 -7.19 8.40 7.04
C ALA A 109 -7.25 7.76 8.43
N ASP A 110 -6.41 6.76 8.67
CA ASP A 110 -6.30 6.04 9.94
C ASP A 110 -5.22 6.62 10.88
N SER A 111 -4.60 7.76 10.55
CA SER A 111 -3.56 8.32 11.44
C SER A 111 -4.19 8.96 12.69
N PRO A 112 -3.65 8.69 13.89
CA PRO A 112 -4.07 9.36 15.12
C PRO A 112 -3.47 10.77 15.26
N VAL A 113 -2.44 11.11 14.49
CA VAL A 113 -1.68 12.39 14.63
C VAL A 113 -2.23 13.47 13.71
N VAL A 114 -2.78 13.09 12.55
CA VAL A 114 -3.28 14.03 11.55
C VAL A 114 -4.77 13.82 11.28
N GLU A 115 -5.42 14.87 10.81
CA GLU A 115 -6.79 14.85 10.33
C GLU A 115 -6.82 15.30 8.87
N VAL A 116 -7.61 14.60 8.07
CA VAL A 116 -7.89 14.96 6.68
C VAL A 116 -9.27 15.59 6.58
N SER A 117 -9.37 16.61 5.73
CA SER A 117 -10.63 17.25 5.38
C SER A 117 -11.54 16.29 4.60
N SER A 118 -12.86 16.52 4.64
CA SER A 118 -13.86 15.68 3.97
C SER A 118 -13.65 15.52 2.47
N ASP A 119 -12.99 16.48 1.83
CA ASP A 119 -12.66 16.49 0.42
C ASP A 119 -11.31 15.81 0.10
N SER A 120 -10.58 15.34 1.12
CA SER A 120 -9.26 14.72 0.98
C SER A 120 -8.21 15.61 0.30
N THR A 121 -8.39 16.94 0.33
CA THR A 121 -7.44 17.90 -0.27
C THR A 121 -6.60 18.64 0.76
N MET A 122 -7.09 18.75 2.00
CA MET A 122 -6.44 19.43 3.10
C MET A 122 -6.14 18.46 4.25
N LEU A 123 -5.05 18.73 4.96
CA LEU A 123 -4.60 17.97 6.12
C LEU A 123 -4.16 18.92 7.24
N ARG A 124 -4.41 18.56 8.50
CA ARG A 124 -3.98 19.32 9.69
C ARG A 124 -3.50 18.40 10.81
N ALA A 125 -2.80 18.96 11.80
CA ALA A 125 -2.46 18.23 13.02
C ALA A 125 -3.69 18.04 13.93
N ARG A 126 -3.85 16.84 14.51
CA ARG A 126 -4.95 16.53 15.42
C ARG A 126 -4.69 17.14 16.80
N GLY A 127 -5.55 18.07 17.21
CA GLY A 127 -5.65 18.56 18.58
C GLY A 127 -4.65 19.63 19.05
N ASN A 128 -3.54 19.86 18.33
CA ASN A 128 -2.53 20.85 18.71
C ASN A 128 -2.19 21.85 17.60
N TRP A 129 -3.01 21.94 16.56
CA TRP A 129 -2.77 22.78 15.39
C TRP A 129 -2.63 24.27 15.73
N ASP A 130 -3.40 24.76 16.70
CA ASP A 130 -3.45 26.17 17.14
C ASP A 130 -2.10 26.70 17.62
N ARG A 131 -1.24 25.82 18.13
CA ARG A 131 0.07 26.18 18.68
C ARG A 131 1.13 26.40 17.61
N TRP A 132 0.86 26.00 16.37
CA TRP A 132 1.85 25.93 15.30
C TRP A 132 1.60 26.92 14.17
N VAL A 133 0.37 27.42 14.04
CA VAL A 133 0.01 28.54 13.16
C VAL A 133 0.88 29.76 13.52
N LEU A 134 1.30 30.51 12.50
CA LEU A 134 2.16 31.70 12.63
C LEU A 134 1.35 32.99 12.68
#